data_AF-A0A8J4BR87-F1
#
_entry.id   AF-A0A8J4BR87-F1
#
_cell.length_a   1.000
_cell.length_b   1.000
_cell.length_c   1.000
_cell.angle_alpha   90.00
_cell.angle_beta   90.00
_cell.angle_gamma   90.00
#
_symmetry.space_group_name_H-M   'P 1'
#
loop_
_entity.id
_entity.type
_entity.pdbx_description
1 polymer ?
#
loop_
_entity_poly.entity_id
_entity_poly.type
_entity_poly.pdbx_seq_one_letter_code
_entity_poly.pdbx_strand_id
1 'polypeptide(L)'
;MSEKKEIDDIVEECCTVFRRRQIEGSLPCAKKTLDVLRLIVTNKKHSTAAALIDEMRNVGYKMQTARPVELAIGNMVRRVLHIIREEAKQEEFDDVKPTLSQPSLQETTRNQSGGLLSQALKGRLQMPRGPSLSNLLDAGIDPASFNPSLAPIQESPADRLDAATERGPDPEVDSQAGGLSRSAARQNKKTPQNWKGKHEVIESINELIDELDHIQGSITTQGVEHIHANEVILTMGMSDTTLLFLKEAAKKREFQV
;
A
#
# COMPACT_ATOMS: atom_id res chain seq x y z
N MET A 1 12.63 4.01 24.17
CA MET A 1 11.46 4.86 23.86
C MET A 1 11.86 6.20 23.23
N SER A 2 13.12 6.68 23.37
CA SER A 2 13.59 7.92 22.71
C SER A 2 13.59 7.88 21.18
N GLU A 3 14.07 6.79 20.57
CA GLU A 3 14.24 6.70 19.11
C GLU A 3 12.92 6.78 18.31
N LYS A 4 11.80 6.32 18.90
CA LYS A 4 10.46 6.49 18.29
C LYS A 4 10.01 7.95 18.30
N LYS A 5 10.36 8.68 19.37
CA LYS A 5 10.00 10.08 19.54
C LYS A 5 10.73 10.95 18.52
N GLU A 6 12.00 10.64 18.25
CA GLU A 6 12.82 11.36 17.27
C GLU A 6 12.24 11.33 15.84
N ILE A 7 11.69 10.20 15.40
CA ILE A 7 11.10 10.09 14.04
C ILE A 7 9.78 10.85 13.96
N ASP A 8 8.94 10.73 14.99
CA ASP A 8 7.65 11.43 15.02
C ASP A 8 7.87 12.95 15.08
N ASP A 9 8.95 13.40 15.73
CA ASP A 9 9.40 14.80 15.73
C ASP A 9 9.83 15.25 14.32
N ILE A 10 10.57 14.43 13.56
CA ILE A 10 10.94 14.72 12.16
C ILE A 10 9.70 14.81 11.25
N VAL A 11 8.71 13.95 11.48
CA VAL A 11 7.44 14.01 10.74
C VAL A 11 6.68 15.29 11.06
N GLU A 12 6.62 15.69 12.33
CA GLU A 12 5.99 16.96 12.72
C GLU A 12 6.76 18.15 12.16
N GLU A 13 8.10 18.15 12.22
CA GLU A 13 8.95 19.16 11.61
C GLU A 13 8.63 19.29 10.11
N CYS A 14 8.59 18.17 9.37
CA CYS A 14 8.22 18.16 7.97
C CYS A 14 6.81 18.74 7.73
N CYS A 15 5.84 18.40 8.59
CA CYS A 15 4.50 19.01 8.53
C CYS A 15 4.54 20.52 8.78
N THR A 16 5.37 21.01 9.71
CA THR A 16 5.53 22.45 9.94
C THR A 16 6.17 23.15 8.75
N VAL A 17 7.17 22.54 8.11
CA VAL A 17 7.82 23.02 6.89
C VAL A 17 6.78 23.18 5.76
N PHE A 18 5.89 22.19 5.59
CA PHE A 18 4.81 22.26 4.61
C PHE A 18 3.74 23.30 4.95
N ARG A 19 3.32 23.41 6.22
CA ARG A 19 2.35 24.45 6.65
C ARG A 19 2.90 25.86 6.46
N ARG A 20 4.19 26.05 6.74
CA ARG A 20 4.89 27.34 6.64
C ARG A 20 5.33 27.70 5.21
N ARG A 21 5.13 26.81 4.24
CA ARG A 21 5.53 26.99 2.83
C ARG A 21 7.02 27.31 2.66
N GLN A 22 7.86 26.68 3.46
CA GLN A 22 9.32 26.83 3.33
C GLN A 22 9.86 26.07 2.12
N ILE A 23 9.16 25.02 1.69
CA ILE A 23 9.46 24.27 0.47
C ILE A 23 8.25 24.43 -0.45
N GLU A 24 8.48 24.97 -1.65
CA GLU A 24 7.46 25.17 -2.68
C GLU A 24 7.84 24.43 -3.95
N GLY A 25 6.84 23.97 -4.70
CA GLY A 25 7.04 23.26 -5.95
C GLY A 25 6.96 21.74 -5.82
N SER A 26 6.60 21.08 -6.92
CA SER A 26 6.30 19.65 -6.95
C SER A 26 7.53 18.78 -6.65
N LEU A 27 8.68 19.09 -7.25
CA LEU A 27 9.91 18.31 -7.15
C LEU A 27 10.52 18.29 -5.72
N PRO A 28 10.84 19.44 -5.08
CA PRO A 28 11.45 19.42 -3.75
C PRO A 28 10.49 18.86 -2.69
N CYS A 29 9.17 19.04 -2.88
CA CYS A 29 8.18 18.46 -1.98
C CYS A 29 8.05 16.94 -2.15
N ALA A 30 8.17 16.42 -3.38
CA ALA A 30 8.23 15.00 -3.64
C ALA A 30 9.46 14.36 -2.98
N LYS A 31 10.65 14.95 -3.17
CA LYS A 31 11.91 14.47 -2.57
C LYS A 31 11.85 14.45 -1.04
N LYS A 32 11.47 15.57 -0.42
CA LYS A 32 11.34 15.65 1.04
C LYS A 32 10.34 14.64 1.58
N THR A 33 9.25 14.37 0.84
CA THR A 33 8.27 13.35 1.21
C THR A 33 8.90 11.95 1.19
N LEU A 34 9.61 11.60 0.12
CA LEU A 34 10.28 10.30 0.01
C LEU A 34 11.39 10.12 1.06
N ASP A 35 12.14 11.18 1.38
CA ASP A 35 13.16 11.12 2.44
C ASP A 35 12.56 10.77 3.80
N VAL A 36 11.44 11.38 4.17
CA VAL A 36 10.74 11.10 5.43
C VAL A 36 10.17 9.67 5.41
N LEU A 37 9.56 9.25 4.30
CA LEU A 37 9.02 7.90 4.17
C LEU A 37 10.13 6.83 4.25
N ARG A 38 11.26 7.06 3.58
CA ARG A 38 12.45 6.21 3.66
C ARG A 38 12.97 6.11 5.10
N LEU A 39 13.07 7.24 5.81
CA LEU A 39 13.54 7.28 7.19
C LEU A 39 12.63 6.45 8.12
N ILE A 40 11.32 6.51 7.92
CA ILE A 40 10.34 5.72 8.67
C ILE A 40 10.55 4.24 8.41
N VAL A 41 10.63 3.83 7.14
CA VAL A 41 10.84 2.41 6.76
C VAL A 41 12.15 1.90 7.37
N THR A 42 13.24 2.67 7.31
CA THR A 42 14.56 2.27 7.82
C THR A 42 14.59 2.11 9.35
N ASN A 43 14.05 3.06 10.10
CA ASN A 43 14.26 3.10 11.55
C ASN A 43 13.13 2.45 12.35
N LYS A 44 11.87 2.50 11.89
CA LYS A 44 10.77 1.83 12.60
C LYS A 44 10.83 0.31 12.37
N LYS A 45 10.55 -0.44 13.45
CA LYS A 45 10.45 -1.90 13.41
C LYS A 45 9.03 -2.28 13.01
N HIS A 46 8.88 -2.90 11.85
CA HIS A 46 7.59 -3.34 11.32
C HIS A 46 7.55 -4.87 11.29
N SER A 47 6.59 -5.44 12.01
CA SER A 47 6.42 -6.90 12.09
C SER A 47 5.67 -7.48 10.88
N THR A 48 4.90 -6.67 10.18
CA THR A 48 4.04 -7.09 9.06
C THR A 48 3.92 -5.95 8.05
N ALA A 49 3.83 -6.28 6.76
CA ALA A 49 3.60 -5.31 5.70
C ALA A 49 2.32 -4.46 5.94
N ALA A 50 1.24 -5.08 6.43
CA ALA A 50 0.00 -4.37 6.76
C ALA A 50 0.21 -3.25 7.80
N ALA A 51 0.98 -3.51 8.86
CA ALA A 51 1.28 -2.52 9.89
C ALA A 51 2.13 -1.36 9.34
N LEU A 52 3.07 -1.64 8.41
CA LEU A 52 3.84 -0.60 7.71
C LEU A 52 2.93 0.25 6.81
N ILE A 53 2.03 -0.39 6.06
CA ILE A 53 1.08 0.28 5.18
C ILE A 53 0.18 1.24 5.97
N ASP A 54 -0.36 0.82 7.12
CA ASP A 54 -1.24 1.66 7.93
C ASP A 54 -0.50 2.84 8.55
N GLU A 55 0.73 2.63 9.03
CA GLU A 55 1.60 3.71 9.51
C GLU A 55 1.89 4.74 8.41
N MET A 56 2.24 4.28 7.22
CA MET A 56 2.51 5.15 6.08
C MET A 56 1.29 5.91 5.59
N ARG A 57 0.10 5.30 5.65
CA ARG A 57 -1.15 6.01 5.38
C ARG A 57 -1.39 7.13 6.41
N ASN A 58 -1.18 6.86 7.69
CA ASN A 58 -1.39 7.85 8.75
C ASN A 58 -0.42 9.03 8.60
N VAL A 59 0.86 8.75 8.41
CA VAL A 59 1.88 9.78 8.17
C VAL A 59 1.58 10.56 6.89
N GLY A 60 1.28 9.86 5.79
CA GLY A 60 0.96 10.47 4.51
C GLY A 60 -0.28 11.35 4.56
N TYR A 61 -1.33 10.92 5.28
CA TYR A 61 -2.53 11.74 5.51
C TYR A 61 -2.21 13.00 6.31
N LYS A 62 -1.38 12.89 7.35
CA LYS A 62 -0.92 14.04 8.15
C LYS A 62 -0.11 15.04 7.31
N MET A 63 0.78 14.56 6.45
CA MET A 63 1.56 15.40 5.53
C MET A 63 0.69 16.04 4.44
N GLN A 64 -0.29 15.31 3.90
CA GLN A 64 -1.18 15.82 2.86
C GLN A 64 -2.15 16.87 3.42
N THR A 65 -2.69 16.66 4.62
CA THR A 65 -3.56 17.64 5.30
C THR A 65 -2.81 18.91 5.70
N ALA A 66 -1.49 18.82 5.93
CA ALA A 66 -0.65 20.00 6.17
C ALA A 66 -0.63 20.95 4.95
N ARG A 67 -0.72 20.42 3.73
CA ARG A 67 -0.75 21.21 2.49
C ARG A 67 -1.54 20.50 1.37
N PRO A 68 -2.88 20.62 1.35
CA PRO A 68 -3.73 19.83 0.44
C PRO A 68 -3.63 20.23 -1.04
N VAL A 69 -3.16 21.46 -1.32
CA VAL A 69 -2.98 21.97 -2.69
C VAL A 69 -1.86 21.23 -3.43
N GLU A 70 -0.90 20.68 -2.69
CA GLU A 70 0.30 20.10 -3.27
C GLU A 70 0.18 18.58 -3.37
N LEU A 71 -0.40 18.18 -4.49
CA LEU A 71 -0.75 16.79 -4.80
C LEU A 71 0.47 15.86 -4.91
N ALA A 72 1.67 16.42 -5.14
CA ALA A 72 2.93 15.67 -5.21
C ALA A 72 3.16 14.84 -3.93
N ILE A 73 2.84 15.37 -2.75
CA ILE A 73 2.98 14.67 -1.46
C ILE A 73 2.11 13.40 -1.47
N GLY A 74 0.82 13.54 -1.78
CA GLY A 74 -0.11 12.42 -1.84
C GLY A 74 0.23 11.42 -2.95
N ASN A 75 0.71 11.89 -4.10
CA ASN A 75 1.16 11.04 -5.20
C ASN A 75 2.35 10.17 -4.80
N MET A 76 3.36 10.74 -4.12
CA MET A 76 4.52 9.98 -3.64
C MET A 76 4.11 8.96 -2.58
N VAL A 77 3.29 9.34 -1.60
CA VAL A 77 2.76 8.40 -0.59
C VAL A 77 2.04 7.24 -1.27
N ARG A 78 1.17 7.49 -2.24
CA ARG A 78 0.45 6.43 -2.98
C ARG A 78 1.41 5.51 -3.73
N ARG A 79 2.45 6.04 -4.36
CA ARG A 79 3.48 5.26 -5.08
C ARG A 79 4.23 4.35 -4.11
N VAL A 80 4.65 4.86 -2.95
CA VAL A 80 5.33 4.01 -1.95
C VAL A 80 4.41 2.96 -1.34
N LEU A 81 3.13 3.30 -1.09
CA LEU A 81 2.14 2.30 -0.66
C LEU A 81 1.92 1.20 -1.71
N HIS A 82 2.07 1.51 -3.00
CA HIS A 82 2.01 0.52 -4.06
C HIS A 82 3.23 -0.41 -4.02
N ILE A 83 4.44 0.15 -3.96
CA ILE A 83 5.71 -0.60 -3.83
C ILE A 83 5.61 -1.62 -2.68
N ILE A 84 5.18 -1.18 -1.49
CA ILE A 84 5.08 -2.08 -0.32
C ILE A 84 4.07 -3.20 -0.54
N ARG A 85 2.97 -2.93 -1.24
CA ARG A 85 1.97 -3.97 -1.56
C ARG A 85 2.48 -4.95 -2.62
N GLU A 86 3.33 -4.51 -3.54
CA GLU A 86 3.95 -5.37 -4.54
C GLU A 86 4.95 -6.31 -3.88
N GLU A 87 5.85 -5.79 -3.04
CA GLU A 87 6.82 -6.62 -2.29
C GLU A 87 6.13 -7.60 -1.33
N ALA A 88 5.04 -7.17 -0.67
CA ALA A 88 4.26 -8.05 0.21
C ALA A 88 3.61 -9.22 -0.55
N LYS A 89 3.18 -9.00 -1.79
CA LYS A 89 2.66 -10.07 -2.66
C LYS A 89 3.77 -10.96 -3.17
N GLN A 90 4.92 -10.38 -3.51
CA GLN A 90 6.06 -11.13 -4.02
C GLN A 90 6.60 -12.13 -2.99
N GLU A 91 6.58 -11.77 -1.71
CA GLU A 91 6.89 -12.70 -0.61
C GLU A 91 5.93 -13.92 -0.59
N GLU A 92 4.62 -13.70 -0.78
CA GLU A 92 3.65 -14.81 -0.88
C GLU A 92 3.93 -15.71 -2.10
N PHE A 93 4.37 -15.14 -3.23
CA PHE A 93 4.73 -15.93 -4.42
C PHE A 93 6.01 -16.76 -4.22
N ASP A 94 7.02 -16.23 -3.54
CA ASP A 94 8.26 -16.97 -3.28
C ASP A 94 8.08 -18.05 -2.22
N ASP A 95 7.18 -17.89 -1.24
CA ASP A 95 6.79 -18.97 -0.31
C ASP A 95 5.99 -20.09 -1.01
N VAL A 96 5.28 -19.78 -2.10
CA VAL A 96 4.45 -20.74 -2.87
C VAL A 96 5.24 -21.42 -4.00
N LYS A 97 6.48 -21.01 -4.29
CA LYS A 97 7.34 -21.69 -5.28
C LYS A 97 7.56 -23.14 -4.82
N PRO A 98 6.91 -24.15 -5.44
CA PRO A 98 7.21 -25.52 -5.13
C PRO A 98 8.61 -25.77 -5.69
N THR A 99 9.50 -26.29 -4.87
CA THR A 99 10.75 -26.90 -5.30
C THR A 99 10.52 -27.68 -6.58
N LEU A 100 11.03 -27.17 -7.71
CA LEU A 100 11.00 -27.87 -9.00
C LEU A 100 12.02 -29.00 -8.95
N SER A 101 11.74 -30.04 -8.15
CA SER A 101 12.33 -31.35 -8.33
C SER A 101 11.71 -31.93 -9.60
N GLN A 102 12.57 -32.20 -10.58
CA GLN A 102 12.25 -32.79 -11.87
C GLN A 102 11.18 -33.91 -11.75
N PRO A 103 10.11 -33.91 -12.55
CA PRO A 103 9.28 -35.09 -12.69
C PRO A 103 9.99 -36.05 -13.64
N SER A 104 10.37 -37.22 -13.12
CA SER A 104 10.67 -38.40 -13.90
C SER A 104 9.45 -38.81 -14.73
N LEU A 105 9.69 -39.11 -16.01
CA LEU A 105 8.72 -39.62 -16.95
C LEU A 105 8.20 -40.99 -16.50
N GLN A 106 6.95 -41.07 -16.02
CA GLN A 106 6.14 -42.28 -16.09
C GLN A 106 4.72 -41.91 -16.50
N GLU A 107 4.42 -42.16 -17.77
CA GLU A 107 3.06 -42.18 -18.31
C GLU A 107 2.28 -43.31 -17.65
N THR A 108 1.23 -42.98 -16.91
CA THR A 108 0.09 -43.89 -16.73
C THR A 108 -1.21 -43.11 -16.91
N THR A 109 -1.98 -43.61 -17.87
CA THR A 109 -3.22 -43.05 -18.39
C THR A 109 -4.34 -43.02 -17.34
N ARG A 110 -4.96 -41.87 -17.10
CA ARG A 110 -6.34 -41.83 -16.58
C ARG A 110 -7.09 -40.56 -17.02
N ASN A 111 -8.11 -40.78 -17.82
CA ASN A 111 -9.10 -39.79 -18.25
C ASN A 111 -9.75 -39.10 -17.04
N GLN A 112 -9.58 -37.78 -16.94
CA GLN A 112 -10.67 -36.87 -16.56
C GLN A 112 -10.60 -35.64 -17.46
N SER A 113 -11.68 -35.45 -18.21
CA SER A 113 -11.95 -34.32 -19.08
C SER A 113 -12.06 -33.03 -18.27
N GLY A 114 -11.05 -32.16 -18.39
CA GLY A 114 -11.03 -30.86 -17.74
C GLY A 114 -9.85 -29.98 -18.15
N GLY A 115 -9.83 -29.55 -19.42
CA GLY A 115 -9.21 -28.28 -19.87
C GLY A 115 -7.81 -27.89 -19.39
N LEU A 116 -6.78 -28.73 -19.56
CA LEU A 116 -5.37 -28.40 -19.26
C LEU A 116 -4.82 -27.19 -20.06
N LEU A 117 -5.41 -26.87 -21.22
CA LEU A 117 -5.01 -25.72 -22.05
C LEU A 117 -5.32 -24.38 -21.37
N SER A 118 -6.38 -24.31 -20.56
CA SER A 118 -6.78 -23.07 -19.90
C SER A 118 -5.89 -22.72 -18.69
N GLN A 119 -5.21 -23.72 -18.12
CA GLN A 119 -4.34 -23.55 -16.95
C GLN A 119 -2.90 -23.23 -17.36
N ALA A 120 -2.44 -23.73 -18.51
CA ALA A 120 -1.12 -23.44 -19.05
C ALA A 120 -1.02 -22.02 -19.67
N LEU A 121 -2.11 -21.47 -20.21
CA LEU A 121 -2.10 -20.10 -20.77
C LEU A 121 -2.14 -19.01 -19.68
N LYS A 122 -2.68 -19.30 -18.48
CA LYS A 122 -2.68 -18.37 -17.34
C LYS A 122 -1.27 -18.06 -16.82
N GLY A 123 -0.29 -18.94 -17.06
CA GLY A 123 1.08 -18.80 -16.55
C GLY A 123 2.07 -18.02 -17.43
N ARG A 124 1.72 -17.67 -18.69
CA ARG A 124 2.72 -17.19 -19.66
C ARG A 124 2.53 -15.76 -20.20
N LEU A 125 1.53 -15.01 -19.73
CA LEU A 125 1.25 -13.66 -20.24
C LEU A 125 0.81 -12.62 -19.19
N GLN A 126 1.02 -12.87 -17.90
CA GLN A 126 0.76 -11.84 -16.88
C GLN A 126 1.89 -10.81 -16.83
N MET A 127 1.79 -9.79 -17.69
CA MET A 127 2.17 -8.44 -17.27
C MET A 127 1.25 -8.03 -16.12
N PRO A 128 1.73 -7.31 -15.09
CA PRO A 128 0.94 -6.93 -13.93
C PRO A 128 -0.04 -5.82 -14.34
N ARG A 129 -1.12 -6.18 -15.02
CA ARG A 129 -2.27 -5.28 -15.16
C ARG A 129 -2.94 -5.23 -13.81
N GLY A 130 -3.12 -4.01 -13.28
CA GLY A 130 -3.79 -3.75 -12.02
C GLY A 130 -5.18 -4.41 -11.93
N PRO A 131 -5.81 -4.41 -10.74
CA PRO A 131 -7.07 -5.13 -10.52
C PRO A 131 -8.16 -4.62 -11.48
N SER A 132 -8.41 -5.39 -12.54
CA SER A 132 -9.60 -5.27 -13.39
C SER A 132 -10.80 -5.85 -12.64
N LEU A 133 -12.00 -5.32 -12.89
CA LEU A 133 -13.26 -5.90 -12.38
C LEU A 133 -13.36 -7.41 -12.69
N SER A 134 -12.79 -7.85 -13.81
CA SER A 134 -12.72 -9.27 -14.16
C SER A 134 -11.90 -10.09 -13.17
N ASN A 135 -10.81 -9.55 -12.63
CA ASN A 135 -9.99 -10.24 -11.62
C ASN A 135 -10.66 -10.22 -10.24
N LEU A 136 -11.45 -9.19 -9.94
CA LEU A 136 -12.21 -9.08 -8.69
C LEU A 136 -13.41 -10.04 -8.65
N LEU A 137 -14.00 -10.33 -9.81
CA LEU A 137 -15.10 -11.27 -9.95
C LEU A 137 -14.63 -12.74 -10.06
N ASP A 138 -13.40 -12.99 -10.55
CA ASP A 138 -12.77 -14.34 -10.61
C ASP A 138 -12.17 -14.77 -9.26
N ALA A 139 -11.85 -13.82 -8.38
CA ALA A 139 -11.57 -14.08 -6.96
C ALA A 139 -12.90 -14.38 -6.26
N GLY A 140 -13.40 -15.61 -6.47
CA GLY A 140 -14.71 -16.09 -6.04
C GLY A 140 -15.15 -15.53 -4.68
N ILE A 141 -16.25 -14.79 -4.70
CA ILE A 141 -17.01 -14.47 -3.50
C ILE A 141 -17.53 -15.80 -2.97
N ASP A 142 -17.00 -16.27 -1.85
CA ASP A 142 -17.56 -17.43 -1.15
C ASP A 142 -19.03 -17.13 -0.80
N PRO A 143 -20.01 -17.89 -1.31
CA PRO A 143 -21.43 -17.65 -1.05
C PRO A 143 -21.82 -17.88 0.42
N ALA A 144 -20.91 -18.40 1.25
CA ALA A 144 -21.09 -18.56 2.69
C ALA A 144 -20.83 -17.27 3.50
N SER A 145 -20.21 -16.25 2.89
CA SER A 145 -19.84 -14.99 3.56
C SER A 145 -20.86 -13.87 3.37
N PHE A 146 -21.84 -14.06 2.48
CA PHE A 146 -22.97 -13.16 2.32
C PHE A 146 -24.11 -13.62 3.23
N ASN A 147 -24.21 -13.03 4.42
CA ASN A 147 -25.44 -13.03 5.19
C ASN A 147 -26.19 -11.73 4.86
N PRO A 148 -27.17 -11.70 3.94
CA PRO A 148 -28.00 -10.53 3.75
C PRO A 148 -28.92 -10.46 4.96
N SER A 149 -28.56 -9.69 5.98
CA SER A 149 -29.49 -9.32 7.04
C SER A 149 -30.51 -8.32 6.47
N LEU A 150 -31.44 -8.84 5.68
CA LEU A 150 -32.75 -8.26 5.44
C LEU A 150 -33.70 -9.08 6.31
N ALA A 151 -33.82 -8.70 7.58
CA ALA A 151 -34.83 -9.26 8.45
C ALA A 151 -36.22 -8.99 7.84
N PRO A 152 -37.12 -9.99 7.77
CA PRO A 152 -38.51 -9.76 7.40
C PRO A 152 -39.17 -8.87 8.46
N ILE A 153 -39.91 -7.86 8.01
CA ILE A 153 -40.80 -7.06 8.86
C ILE A 153 -41.88 -8.01 9.41
N GLN A 154 -41.76 -8.40 10.68
CA GLN A 154 -42.82 -9.07 11.42
C GLN A 154 -43.64 -8.01 12.16
N GLU A 155 -44.92 -7.93 11.82
CA GLU A 155 -45.92 -7.08 12.46
C GLU A 155 -46.05 -7.41 13.96
N SER A 156 -46.16 -6.36 14.77
CA SER A 156 -46.59 -6.44 16.17
C SER A 156 -48.10 -6.70 16.26
N PRO A 157 -48.54 -7.57 17.17
CA PRO A 157 -49.84 -7.44 17.80
C PRO A 157 -49.66 -7.18 19.29
N ALA A 158 -50.06 -5.97 19.68
CA ALA A 158 -50.44 -5.64 21.05
C ALA A 158 -51.68 -6.47 21.47
N ASP A 159 -51.93 -6.48 22.77
CA ASP A 159 -53.06 -7.08 23.49
C ASP A 159 -53.00 -8.59 23.77
N ARG A 160 -52.45 -8.92 24.94
CA ARG A 160 -53.22 -9.68 25.94
C ARG A 160 -52.67 -9.51 27.37
N LEU A 161 -53.54 -8.99 28.22
CA LEU A 161 -53.42 -8.82 29.66
C LEU A 161 -53.65 -10.15 30.39
N ASP A 162 -52.84 -10.46 31.42
CA ASP A 162 -53.22 -10.99 32.75
C ASP A 162 -51.93 -11.29 33.54
N ALA A 163 -51.57 -10.53 34.58
CA ALA A 163 -52.04 -10.62 35.98
C ALA A 163 -51.21 -11.57 36.86
N ALA A 164 -50.33 -10.93 37.65
CA ALA A 164 -49.83 -11.22 39.00
C ALA A 164 -49.71 -12.66 39.52
N THR A 165 -48.54 -13.01 40.08
CA THR A 165 -48.39 -13.53 41.47
C THR A 165 -46.91 -13.52 41.89
N GLU A 166 -46.64 -12.93 43.06
CA GLU A 166 -45.36 -12.92 43.77
C GLU A 166 -44.98 -14.28 44.39
N ARG A 167 -43.66 -14.54 44.57
CA ARG A 167 -43.04 -14.97 45.85
C ARG A 167 -41.58 -15.40 45.66
N GLY A 168 -40.66 -14.77 46.41
CA GLY A 168 -39.49 -15.46 46.98
C GLY A 168 -39.91 -16.31 48.20
N PRO A 169 -39.02 -17.06 48.90
CA PRO A 169 -37.59 -16.75 49.14
C PRO A 169 -36.59 -17.95 49.04
N ASP A 170 -35.29 -17.65 49.09
CA ASP A 170 -34.11 -18.53 49.31
C ASP A 170 -34.17 -19.26 50.70
N PRO A 171 -33.39 -20.33 51.06
CA PRO A 171 -31.90 -20.33 51.12
C PRO A 171 -31.11 -21.68 50.99
N GLU A 172 -29.76 -21.54 50.82
CA GLU A 172 -28.63 -22.40 51.31
C GLU A 172 -28.49 -23.87 50.79
N VAL A 173 -27.36 -24.55 50.57
CA VAL A 173 -25.88 -24.45 50.73
C VAL A 173 -25.28 -25.66 49.95
N ASP A 174 -24.07 -25.57 49.38
CA ASP A 174 -22.89 -26.39 49.80
C ASP A 174 -21.67 -26.19 48.87
N SER A 175 -20.50 -26.39 49.46
CA SER A 175 -19.15 -26.10 49.01
C SER A 175 -18.47 -27.30 48.33
N GLN A 176 -17.53 -27.05 47.42
CA GLN A 176 -16.23 -27.75 47.21
C GLN A 176 -15.63 -27.30 45.86
N ALA A 177 -14.54 -26.53 45.83
CA ALA A 177 -13.13 -26.96 45.98
C ALA A 177 -12.68 -27.96 44.90
N GLY A 178 -11.90 -27.48 43.92
CA GLY A 178 -11.14 -28.38 43.04
C GLY A 178 -10.58 -27.73 41.78
N GLY A 179 -9.26 -27.71 41.65
CA GLY A 179 -8.63 -27.91 40.34
C GLY A 179 -8.10 -26.67 39.62
N LEU A 180 -6.90 -26.26 40.02
CA LEU A 180 -5.98 -25.49 39.19
C LEU A 180 -5.71 -26.24 37.88
N SER A 181 -6.10 -25.68 36.74
CA SER A 181 -5.47 -25.94 35.45
C SER A 181 -5.11 -24.61 34.82
N ARG A 182 -4.04 -24.01 35.33
CA ARG A 182 -3.31 -22.96 34.63
C ARG A 182 -2.63 -23.61 33.44
N SER A 183 -3.30 -23.62 32.30
CA SER A 183 -2.70 -23.85 31.00
C SER A 183 -1.60 -22.80 30.82
N ALA A 184 -0.37 -23.17 31.18
CA ALA A 184 0.82 -22.42 30.84
C ALA A 184 0.99 -22.53 29.32
N ALA A 185 0.25 -21.70 28.60
CA ALA A 185 0.55 -21.36 27.23
C ALA A 185 1.98 -20.81 27.25
N ARG A 186 2.93 -21.65 26.83
CA ARG A 186 4.27 -21.25 26.48
C ARG A 186 4.13 -20.16 25.42
N GLN A 187 4.09 -18.91 25.87
CA GLN A 187 4.31 -17.76 25.00
C GLN A 187 5.74 -17.87 24.51
N ASN A 188 5.89 -18.53 23.38
CA ASN A 188 7.10 -18.48 22.59
C ASN A 188 7.26 -17.00 22.26
N LYS A 189 8.17 -16.31 22.96
CA LYS A 189 8.59 -14.94 22.63
C LYS A 189 9.24 -15.02 21.25
N LYS A 190 8.42 -15.00 20.20
CA LYS A 190 8.88 -14.72 18.84
C LYS A 190 9.59 -13.38 18.93
N THR A 191 10.87 -13.39 18.62
CA THR A 191 11.65 -12.17 18.39
C THR A 191 10.83 -11.24 17.49
N PRO A 192 10.81 -9.92 17.74
CA PRO A 192 10.17 -8.98 16.83
C PRO A 192 10.94 -9.00 15.51
N GLN A 193 10.56 -9.92 14.64
CA GLN A 193 11.15 -10.09 13.32
C GLN A 193 10.74 -8.85 12.50
N ASN A 194 11.73 -8.18 11.91
CA ASN A 194 11.45 -7.20 10.89
C ASN A 194 10.93 -7.94 9.65
N TRP A 195 9.93 -7.38 9.00
CA TRP A 195 9.45 -7.86 7.71
C TRP A 195 10.60 -7.98 6.71
N LYS A 196 10.68 -9.12 6.00
CA LYS A 196 11.83 -9.49 5.14
C LYS A 196 11.97 -8.55 3.94
N GLY A 197 10.85 -8.17 3.30
CA GLY A 197 10.81 -7.25 2.15
C GLY A 197 11.15 -5.78 2.46
N LYS A 198 11.52 -5.46 3.71
CA LYS A 198 11.90 -4.09 4.09
C LYS A 198 13.11 -3.58 3.30
N HIS A 199 14.08 -4.44 2.98
CA HIS A 199 15.28 -4.01 2.25
C HIS A 199 14.94 -3.62 0.80
N GLU A 200 14.17 -4.45 0.12
CA GLU A 200 13.69 -4.22 -1.24
C GLU A 200 12.88 -2.93 -1.32
N VAL A 201 11.97 -2.69 -0.36
CA VAL A 201 11.22 -1.42 -0.30
C VAL A 201 12.15 -0.21 -0.16
N ILE A 202 13.21 -0.30 0.64
CA ILE A 202 14.17 0.83 0.79
C ILE A 202 14.91 1.05 -0.53
N GLU A 203 15.33 -0.01 -1.21
CA GLU A 203 15.98 0.05 -2.51
C GLU A 203 15.06 0.69 -3.56
N SER A 204 13.82 0.22 -3.69
CA SER A 204 12.84 0.82 -4.62
C SER A 204 12.51 2.28 -4.30
N ILE A 205 12.51 2.69 -3.03
CA ILE A 205 12.36 4.10 -2.66
C ILE A 205 13.60 4.91 -3.07
N ASN A 206 14.81 4.37 -2.95
CA ASN A 206 16.03 5.04 -3.40
C ASN A 206 16.05 5.17 -4.93
N GLU A 207 15.70 4.12 -5.66
CA GLU A 207 15.55 4.17 -7.12
C GLU A 207 14.53 5.24 -7.54
N LEU A 208 13.43 5.36 -6.80
CA LEU A 208 12.45 6.42 -7.03
C LEU A 208 13.01 7.83 -6.77
N ILE A 209 13.84 8.01 -5.74
CA ILE A 209 14.51 9.29 -5.48
C ILE A 209 15.47 9.62 -6.63
N ASP A 210 16.28 8.64 -7.05
CA ASP A 210 17.22 8.80 -8.15
C ASP A 210 16.47 9.08 -9.47
N GLU A 211 15.35 8.42 -9.73
CA GLU A 211 14.48 8.71 -10.87
C GLU A 211 14.05 10.19 -10.86
N LEU A 212 13.58 10.71 -9.72
CA LEU A 212 13.17 12.11 -9.59
C LEU A 212 14.31 13.09 -9.89
N ASP A 213 15.56 12.75 -9.59
CA ASP A 213 16.73 13.57 -9.91
C ASP A 213 16.99 13.65 -11.43
N HIS A 214 16.66 12.59 -12.17
CA HIS A 214 16.96 12.47 -13.60
C HIS A 214 15.81 12.86 -14.54
N ILE A 215 14.58 13.07 -14.03
CA ILE A 215 13.39 13.42 -14.85
C ILE A 215 13.64 14.64 -15.74
N GLN A 216 14.20 15.72 -15.19
CA GLN A 216 14.41 16.95 -15.96
C GLN A 216 15.38 16.73 -17.12
N GLY A 217 16.44 15.93 -16.91
CA GLY A 217 17.39 15.58 -17.97
C GLY A 217 16.74 14.78 -19.09
N SER A 218 15.99 13.74 -18.73
CA SER A 218 15.29 12.86 -19.70
C SER A 218 14.32 13.63 -20.59
N ILE A 219 13.55 14.55 -20.01
CA ILE A 219 12.61 15.42 -20.76
C ILE A 219 13.39 16.40 -21.65
N THR A 220 14.43 17.02 -21.11
CA THR A 220 15.20 18.06 -21.80
C THR A 220 15.88 17.54 -23.07
N THR A 221 16.39 16.30 -23.07
CA THR A 221 16.99 15.68 -24.26
C THR A 221 16.02 15.58 -25.45
N GLN A 222 14.71 15.44 -25.18
CA GLN A 222 13.67 15.33 -26.22
C GLN A 222 13.36 16.69 -26.88
N GLY A 223 13.82 17.81 -26.31
CA GLY A 223 13.52 19.15 -26.84
C GLY A 223 13.98 19.36 -28.28
N VAL A 224 15.12 18.76 -28.64
CA VAL A 224 15.65 18.83 -30.01
C VAL A 224 14.75 18.08 -31.00
N GLU A 225 13.97 17.09 -30.59
CA GLU A 225 13.11 16.35 -31.52
C GLU A 225 11.83 17.12 -31.84
N HIS A 226 11.37 17.96 -30.91
CA HIS A 226 10.06 18.63 -30.99
C HIS A 226 10.10 20.10 -31.42
N ILE A 227 11.22 20.82 -31.21
CA ILE A 227 11.32 22.25 -31.51
C ILE A 227 12.10 22.47 -32.79
N HIS A 228 11.50 22.99 -33.85
CA HIS A 228 12.16 23.23 -35.13
C HIS A 228 12.64 24.68 -35.30
N ALA A 229 13.47 24.93 -36.31
CA ALA A 229 13.97 26.28 -36.59
C ALA A 229 12.85 27.19 -37.13
N ASN A 230 12.90 28.48 -36.77
CA ASN A 230 11.92 29.50 -37.13
C ASN A 230 10.49 29.26 -36.58
N GLU A 231 10.35 28.46 -35.52
CA GLU A 231 9.09 28.33 -34.78
C GLU A 231 8.91 29.47 -33.76
N VAL A 232 7.65 29.77 -33.45
CA VAL A 232 7.26 30.70 -32.38
C VAL A 232 6.53 29.89 -31.32
N ILE A 233 7.10 29.78 -30.13
CA ILE A 233 6.61 28.95 -29.03
C ILE A 233 6.00 29.84 -27.95
N LEU A 234 4.71 29.69 -27.65
CA LEU A 234 4.11 30.39 -26.52
C LEU A 234 4.29 29.59 -25.22
N THR A 235 4.81 30.24 -24.17
CA THR A 235 4.89 29.66 -22.81
C THR A 235 4.17 30.51 -21.78
N MET A 236 3.80 29.90 -20.64
CA MET A 236 3.16 30.59 -19.52
C MET A 236 3.81 30.14 -18.21
N GLY A 237 4.06 31.11 -17.33
CA GLY A 237 4.60 30.86 -15.99
C GLY A 237 6.10 30.59 -15.97
N MET A 238 6.60 30.18 -14.81
CA MET A 238 8.02 29.88 -14.60
C MET A 238 8.15 28.41 -14.22
N SER A 239 8.60 27.58 -15.17
CA SER A 239 8.85 26.15 -14.99
C SER A 239 10.28 25.83 -15.37
N ASP A 240 11.07 25.34 -14.42
CA ASP A 240 12.46 24.97 -14.65
C ASP A 240 12.60 23.94 -15.75
N THR A 241 11.68 22.97 -15.81
CA THR A 241 11.66 21.92 -16.83
C THR A 241 11.46 22.50 -18.23
N THR A 242 10.52 23.44 -18.40
CA THR A 242 10.28 24.08 -19.71
C THR A 242 11.46 24.95 -20.12
N LEU A 243 12.05 25.68 -19.18
CA LEU A 243 13.23 26.50 -19.43
C LEU A 243 14.43 25.65 -19.87
N LEU A 244 14.70 24.53 -19.20
CA LEU A 244 15.78 23.60 -19.56
C LEU A 244 15.51 22.97 -20.93
N PHE A 245 14.27 22.53 -21.19
CA PHE A 245 13.83 21.96 -22.47
C PHE A 245 14.08 22.91 -23.65
N LEU A 246 13.68 24.18 -23.50
CA LEU A 246 13.89 25.20 -24.54
C LEU A 246 15.39 25.53 -24.69
N LYS A 247 16.14 25.63 -23.59
CA LYS A 247 17.59 25.87 -23.65
C LYS A 247 18.33 24.77 -24.41
N GLU A 248 17.94 23.51 -24.25
CA GLU A 248 18.58 22.39 -24.96
C GLU A 248 18.30 22.43 -26.45
N ALA A 249 17.06 22.74 -26.85
CA ALA A 249 16.72 22.95 -28.25
C ALA A 249 17.47 24.15 -28.85
N ALA A 250 17.61 25.24 -28.08
CA ALA A 250 18.28 26.47 -28.50
C ALA A 250 19.78 26.27 -28.78
N LYS A 251 20.41 25.22 -28.23
CA LYS A 251 21.80 24.86 -28.56
C LYS A 251 21.98 24.47 -30.03
N LYS A 252 20.94 23.95 -30.67
CA LYS A 252 21.00 23.40 -32.04
C LYS A 252 20.16 24.16 -33.05
N ARG A 253 19.15 24.92 -32.61
CA ARG A 253 18.15 25.55 -33.48
C ARG A 253 17.84 26.95 -32.99
N GLU A 254 17.61 27.85 -33.94
CA GLU A 254 17.15 29.21 -33.67
C GLU A 254 15.63 29.28 -33.81
N PHE A 255 14.95 29.75 -32.76
CA PHE A 255 13.49 29.88 -32.68
C PHE A 255 13.14 30.99 -31.69
N GLN A 256 11.87 31.38 -31.65
CA GLN A 256 11.35 32.44 -30.77
C GLN A 256 10.43 31.84 -29.70
N VAL A 257 10.46 32.41 -28.50
CA VAL A 257 9.62 32.02 -27.34
C VAL A 257 8.93 33.25 -26.77
#